data_AF-A0A3A9BJM8-F1
#
_entry.id   AF-A0A3A9BJM8-F1
#
_cell.length_a   1.000
_cell.length_b   1.000
_cell.length_c   1.000
_cell.angle_alpha   90.00
_cell.angle_beta   90.00
_cell.angle_gamma   90.00
#
_symmetry.space_group_name_H-M   'P 1'
#
loop_
_entity.id
_entity.type
_entity.pdbx_description
1 polymer ?
#
loop_
_entity_poly.entity_id
_entity_poly.type
_entity_poly.pdbx_seq_one_letter_code
_entity_poly.pdbx_strand_id
1 'polypeptide(L)'
;MNKLQLNPKKIILWLCVNYGIFILAFFVLGTLGSEYKVILWINFFLDIAICVMSLVLNIILFFPKHETSLFVKLVLLLITLALAAFTYYAFIMPECALPSVLFS
;
A
#
# COMPACT_ATOMS: atom_id res chain seq x y z
N MET A 1 21.76 15.08 17.46
CA MET A 1 21.02 14.23 16.50
C MET A 1 20.35 15.12 15.48
N ASN A 2 20.87 15.17 14.24
CA ASN A 2 20.24 15.88 13.14
C ASN A 2 18.83 15.31 12.95
N LYS A 3 17.81 16.06 13.35
CA LYS A 3 16.41 15.76 13.02
C LYS A 3 16.36 15.71 11.49
N LEU A 4 16.31 14.51 10.90
CA LEU A 4 15.90 14.31 9.52
C LEU A 4 14.51 14.94 9.38
N GLN A 5 14.48 16.23 9.04
CA GLN A 5 13.24 16.91 8.72
C GLN A 5 12.85 16.40 7.34
N LEU A 6 12.17 15.26 7.30
CA LEU A 6 11.60 14.74 6.07
C LEU A 6 10.66 15.81 5.51
N ASN A 7 11.02 16.37 4.37
CA ASN A 7 10.22 17.37 3.70
C ASN A 7 8.86 16.74 3.36
N PRO A 8 7.71 17.39 3.68
CA PRO A 8 6.39 16.82 3.40
C PRO A 8 6.21 16.43 1.92
N LYS A 9 6.82 17.17 0.98
CA LYS A 9 6.80 16.80 -0.45
C LYS A 9 7.47 15.46 -0.72
N LYS A 10 8.56 15.15 -0.02
CA LYS A 10 9.24 13.85 -0.12
C LYS A 10 8.39 12.74 0.47
N ILE A 11 7.71 12.98 1.60
CA ILE A 11 6.81 11.99 2.21
C ILE A 11 5.67 11.65 1.24
N ILE A 12 5.04 12.67 0.65
CA ILE A 12 3.98 12.48 -0.35
C ILE A 12 4.51 11.71 -1.57
N LEU A 13 5.70 12.07 -2.08
CA LEU A 13 6.31 11.35 -3.19
C LEU A 13 6.54 9.87 -2.86
N TRP A 14 7.06 9.57 -1.67
CA TRP A 14 7.25 8.20 -1.20
C TRP A 14 5.93 7.43 -1.07
N LEU A 15 4.86 8.08 -0.60
CA LEU A 15 3.52 7.48 -0.58
C LEU A 15 3.04 7.15 -1.99
N CYS A 16 3.16 8.08 -2.94
CA CYS A 16 2.80 7.83 -4.34
C CYS A 16 3.61 6.69 -4.96
N VAL A 17 4.92 6.62 -4.70
CA VAL A 17 5.78 5.52 -5.16
C VAL A 17 5.32 4.19 -4.56
N ASN A 18 5.04 4.14 -3.25
CA ASN A 18 4.54 2.95 -2.59
C ASN A 18 3.22 2.46 -3.20
N TYR A 19 2.28 3.37 -3.49
CA TYR A 19 1.01 3.00 -4.12
C TYR A 19 1.22 2.47 -5.55
N GLY A 20 2.13 3.08 -6.30
CA GLY A 20 2.49 2.59 -7.63
C GLY A 20 3.10 1.18 -7.58
N ILE A 21 4.05 0.96 -6.66
CA ILE A 21 4.68 -0.36 -6.45
C ILE A 21 3.64 -1.39 -6.04
N PHE A 22 2.72 -1.05 -5.13
CA PHE A 22 1.64 -1.94 -4.72
C PHE A 22 0.82 -2.42 -5.92
N ILE A 23 0.34 -1.49 -6.75
CA ILE A 23 -0.48 -1.83 -7.92
C ILE A 23 0.32 -2.70 -8.90
N LEU A 24 1.57 -2.34 -9.17
CA LEU A 24 2.43 -3.10 -10.07
C LEU A 24 2.72 -4.51 -9.55
N ALA A 25 3.12 -4.63 -8.28
CA ALA A 25 3.39 -5.90 -7.63
C ALA A 25 2.15 -6.80 -7.63
N PHE A 26 1.00 -6.23 -7.25
CA PHE A 26 -0.26 -6.96 -7.22
C PHE A 26 -0.62 -7.55 -8.59
N PHE A 27 -0.54 -6.77 -9.67
CA PHE A 27 -0.88 -7.27 -11.01
C PHE A 27 0.18 -8.23 -11.57
N VAL A 28 1.48 -7.91 -11.44
CA VAL A 28 2.56 -8.73 -12.00
C VAL A 28 2.66 -10.06 -11.26
N LEU A 29 2.71 -10.04 -9.92
CA LEU A 29 2.84 -11.26 -9.12
C LEU A 29 1.52 -12.00 -8.98
N GLY A 30 0.38 -11.30 -9.00
CA GLY A 30 -0.94 -11.92 -9.01
C GLY A 30 -1.16 -12.77 -10.26
N THR A 31 -0.84 -12.24 -11.44
CA THR A 31 -0.99 -12.97 -12.72
C THR A 31 -0.04 -14.15 -12.87
N LEU A 32 1.16 -14.09 -12.27
CA LEU A 32 2.12 -15.21 -12.24
C LEU A 32 1.82 -16.25 -11.15
N GLY A 33 0.94 -15.91 -10.21
CA GLY A 33 0.69 -16.71 -9.01
C GLY A 33 -0.29 -17.87 -9.21
N SER A 34 -1.05 -17.90 -10.31
CA SER A 34 -1.98 -19.01 -10.63
C SER A 34 -1.25 -20.36 -10.74
N GLU A 35 -0.03 -20.35 -11.28
CA GLU A 35 0.81 -21.55 -11.41
C GLU A 35 1.65 -21.85 -10.14
N TYR A 36 1.93 -20.83 -9.32
CA TYR A 36 2.85 -20.93 -8.19
C TYR A 36 2.30 -20.29 -6.91
N LYS A 37 1.71 -21.09 -6.03
CA LYS A 37 1.18 -20.66 -4.72
C LYS A 37 2.20 -19.89 -3.86
N VAL A 38 3.48 -20.19 -3.97
CA VAL A 38 4.54 -19.49 -3.22
C VAL A 38 4.63 -18.02 -3.64
N ILE A 39 4.44 -17.71 -4.94
CA ILE A 39 4.47 -16.34 -5.46
C ILE A 39 3.31 -15.52 -4.90
N LEU A 40 2.13 -16.13 -4.72
CA LEU A 40 0.99 -15.47 -4.08
C LEU A 40 1.27 -15.08 -2.63
N TRP A 41 1.91 -15.96 -1.86
CA TRP A 41 2.32 -15.64 -0.49
C TRP A 41 3.37 -14.53 -0.45
N ILE A 42 4.34 -14.54 -1.36
CA ILE A 42 5.33 -13.45 -1.47
C ILE A 42 4.64 -12.12 -1.78
N ASN A 43 3.69 -12.11 -2.71
CA ASN A 43 2.92 -10.93 -3.07
C ASN A 43 2.14 -10.38 -1.86
N PHE A 44 1.46 -11.27 -1.12
CA PHE A 44 0.74 -10.91 0.09
C PHE A 44 1.63 -10.23 1.14
N PHE A 45 2.78 -10.82 1.47
CA PHE A 45 3.69 -10.24 2.46
C PHE A 45 4.29 -8.91 1.97
N LEU A 46 4.57 -8.79 0.67
CA LEU A 46 5.06 -7.54 0.07
C LEU A 46 4.02 -6.43 0.18
N ASP A 47 2.76 -6.72 -0.17
CA ASP A 47 1.64 -5.76 -0.10
C ASP A 47 1.40 -5.30 1.34
N ILE A 48 1.42 -6.21 2.32
CA ILE A 48 1.32 -5.85 3.74
C ILE A 48 2.47 -4.92 4.14
N ALA A 49 3.71 -5.23 3.77
CA ALA A 49 4.86 -4.41 4.11
C ALA A 49 4.72 -3.00 3.52
N ILE A 50 4.28 -2.87 2.27
CA ILE A 50 4.02 -1.59 1.62
C ILE A 50 2.91 -0.81 2.34
N CYS A 51 1.82 -1.47 2.71
CA CYS A 51 0.73 -0.86 3.46
C CYS A 51 1.19 -0.35 4.83
N VAL A 52 1.95 -1.14 5.59
CA VAL A 52 2.48 -0.74 6.91
C VAL A 52 3.42 0.45 6.77
N MET A 53 4.36 0.41 5.82
CA MET A 53 5.29 1.53 5.57
C MET A 53 4.54 2.81 5.16
N SER A 54 3.50 2.67 4.34
CA SER A 54 2.66 3.79 3.93
C SER A 54 1.82 4.35 5.08
N LEU A 55 1.35 3.51 6.00
CA LEU A 55 0.66 3.93 7.22
C LEU A 55 1.59 4.75 8.13
N VAL A 56 2.82 4.29 8.33
CA VAL A 56 3.84 5.03 9.10
C VAL A 56 4.12 6.39 8.47
N LEU A 57 4.28 6.46 7.14
CA LEU A 57 4.49 7.73 6.43
C LEU A 57 3.28 8.67 6.54
N ASN A 58 2.05 8.13 6.50
CA ASN A 58 0.83 8.93 6.75
C ASN A 58 0.81 9.49 8.18
N ILE A 59 1.07 8.67 9.20
CA ILE A 59 1.15 9.13 10.59
C ILE A 59 2.20 10.25 10.74
N ILE A 60 3.37 10.09 10.10
CA ILE A 60 4.40 11.13 10.11
C ILE A 60 3.89 12.40 9.44
N LEU A 61 3.20 12.31 8.30
CA LEU A 61 2.63 13.46 7.59
C LEU A 61 1.58 14.21 8.43
N PHE A 62 0.88 13.52 9.33
CA PHE A 62 -0.09 14.12 10.24
C PHE A 62 0.54 14.93 11.38
N PHE A 63 1.84 14.81 11.65
CA PHE A 63 2.48 15.65 12.67
C PHE A 63 2.33 17.16 12.35
N PRO A 64 2.12 18.00 13.38
CA PRO A 64 1.87 19.43 13.22
C PRO A 64 3.04 20.20 12.60
N LYS A 65 4.21 19.57 12.50
CA LYS A 65 5.41 20.11 11.84
C LYS A 65 5.25 20.24 10.32
N HIS A 66 4.27 19.57 9.71
CA HIS A 66 4.09 19.55 8.27
C HIS A 66 2.88 20.40 7.86
N GLU A 67 3.16 21.59 7.30
CA GLU A 67 2.17 22.49 6.68
C GLU A 67 1.71 21.95 5.33
N THR A 68 0.92 20.88 5.37
CA THR A 68 0.23 20.31 4.20
C THR A 68 -1.27 20.38 4.46
N SER A 69 -2.06 20.64 3.41
CA SER A 69 -3.52 20.71 3.52
C SER A 69 -4.07 19.45 4.16
N LEU A 70 -4.95 19.60 5.14
CA LEU A 70 -5.60 18.48 5.83
C LEU A 70 -6.34 17.56 4.85
N PHE A 71 -6.92 18.14 3.79
CA PHE A 71 -7.58 17.37 2.73
C PHE A 71 -6.62 16.39 2.06
N VAL A 72 -5.40 16.83 1.71
CA VAL A 72 -4.39 15.96 1.08
C VAL A 72 -3.98 14.83 2.02
N LYS A 73 -3.78 15.13 3.31
CA LYS A 73 -3.44 14.11 4.31
C LYS A 73 -4.52 13.05 4.45
N LEU A 74 -5.79 13.47 4.49
CA LEU A 74 -6.94 12.56 4.57
C LEU A 74 -7.08 11.69 3.32
N VAL A 75 -6.93 12.27 2.12
CA VAL A 75 -6.98 11.52 0.85
C VAL A 75 -5.89 10.44 0.81
N LEU A 76 -4.65 10.78 1.17
CA LEU A 76 -3.54 9.81 1.20
C LEU A 76 -3.75 8.71 2.24
N LEU A 77 -4.28 9.05 3.42
CA LEU A 77 -4.62 8.07 4.44
C LEU A 77 -5.73 7.13 3.93
N LEU A 78 -6.77 7.68 3.30
CA LEU A 78 -7.88 6.90 2.78
C LEU A 78 -7.44 5.94 1.66
N ILE A 79 -6.55 6.38 0.76
CA ILE A 79 -5.93 5.51 -0.25
C ILE A 79 -5.18 4.36 0.45
N THR A 80 -4.38 4.65 1.48
CA THR A 80 -3.62 3.63 2.21
C THR A 80 -4.54 2.60 2.88
N LEU A 81 -5.62 3.06 3.50
CA LEU A 81 -6.62 2.19 4.12
C LEU A 81 -7.36 1.35 3.07
N ALA A 82 -7.69 1.92 1.91
CA ALA A 82 -8.30 1.20 0.80
C ALA A 82 -7.38 0.11 0.25
N LEU A 83 -6.08 0.37 0.10
CA LEU A 83 -5.10 -0.65 -0.31
C LEU A 83 -4.98 -1.76 0.73
N ALA A 84 -4.94 -1.43 2.02
CA ALA A 84 -4.89 -2.45 3.08
C ALA A 84 -6.16 -3.32 3.13
N ALA A 85 -7.33 -2.69 3.00
CA ALA A 85 -8.61 -3.40 2.89
C ALA A 85 -8.65 -4.28 1.64
N PHE A 86 -8.10 -3.80 0.51
CA PHE A 86 -7.98 -4.57 -0.71
C PHE A 86 -7.06 -5.79 -0.54
N THR A 87 -5.88 -5.66 0.09
CA THR A 87 -5.01 -6.80 0.41
C THR A 87 -5.71 -7.81 1.29
N TYR A 88 -6.42 -7.36 2.33
CA TYR A 88 -7.20 -8.24 3.19
C TYR A 88 -8.25 -9.01 2.37
N TYR A 89 -9.00 -8.31 1.54
CA TYR A 89 -10.04 -8.91 0.70
C TYR A 89 -9.47 -9.90 -0.32
N ALA A 90 -8.41 -9.51 -1.03
CA ALA A 90 -7.82 -10.29 -2.11
C ALA A 90 -7.16 -11.58 -1.62
N PHE A 91 -6.56 -11.59 -0.42
CA PHE A 91 -5.76 -12.72 0.06
C PHE A 91 -6.38 -13.49 1.24
N ILE A 92 -7.17 -12.84 2.10
CA ILE A 92 -7.69 -13.45 3.34
C ILE A 92 -9.18 -13.84 3.20
N MET A 93 -9.95 -13.16 2.35
CA MET A 93 -11.40 -13.39 2.21
C MET A 93 -11.76 -13.99 0.84
N PRO A 94 -11.45 -15.28 0.60
CA PRO A 94 -11.63 -15.92 -0.71
C PRO A 94 -13.10 -16.00 -1.15
N GLU A 95 -14.04 -15.96 -0.20
CA GLU A 95 -15.48 -16.04 -0.46
C GLU A 95 -16.06 -14.79 -1.13
N CYS A 96 -15.31 -13.69 -1.11
CA CYS A 96 -15.73 -12.43 -1.72
C CYS A 96 -14.88 -12.08 -2.96
N ALA A 97 -13.86 -12.87 -3.31
CA ALA A 97 -12.85 -12.48 -4.30
C ALA A 97 -13.41 -12.09 -5.68
N LEU A 98 -12.76 -11.11 -6.31
CA LEU A 98 -12.80 -10.88 -7.76
C LEU A 98 -12.68 -12.24 -8.49
N PRO A 99 -13.32 -12.41 -9.67
CA PRO A 99 -13.44 -13.71 -10.32
C PRO A 99 -12.10 -14.42 -10.36
N SER A 100 -12.15 -15.72 -10.11
CA SER A 100 -11.03 -16.67 -10.07
C SER A 100 -10.04 -16.53 -11.23
N VAL A 101 -10.36 -15.78 -12.28
CA VAL A 101 -9.56 -15.44 -13.46
C VAL A 101 -8.19 -14.80 -13.15
N LEU A 102 -7.99 -14.14 -12.00
CA LEU A 102 -6.64 -13.67 -11.59
C LEU A 102 -5.78 -14.77 -10.93
N PHE A 103 -6.38 -15.91 -10.58
CA PHE A 103 -5.77 -16.98 -9.78
C PHE A 103 -6.11 -18.39 -10.29
N SER A 104 -6.64 -18.52 -11.51
CA SER A 104 -7.03 -19.78 -12.18
C SER A 104 -5.99 -20.23 -13.18
#